data_AF-A0A2V9XDH1-F1
#
_entry.id   AF-A0A2V9XDH1-F1
#
_cell.length_a   1.000
_cell.length_b   1.000
_cell.length_c   1.000
_cell.angle_alpha   90.00
_cell.angle_beta   90.00
_cell.angle_gamma   90.00
#
_symmetry.space_group_name_H-M   'P 1'
#
loop_
_entity.id
_entity.type
_entity.pdbx_description
1 polymer ?
#
loop_
_entity_poly.entity_id
_entity_poly.type
_entity_poly.pdbx_seq_one_letter_code
_entity_poly.pdbx_strand_id
1 'polypeptide(L)' 'MSRPDSKPTRIWQEIAAEAGKETDPIKLAALTEELDRALAERDARIRIAIRSAEQPAKRKAS' A
#
# COMPACT_ATOMS: atom_id res chain seq x y z
N MET A 1 -3.75 -24.07 19.46
CA MET A 1 -3.85 -22.60 19.59
C MET A 1 -3.48 -21.99 18.25
N SER A 2 -4.47 -21.60 17.44
CA SER A 2 -4.27 -20.99 16.14
C SER A 2 -3.63 -19.63 16.32
N ARG A 3 -2.42 -19.45 15.76
CA ARG A 3 -1.82 -18.12 15.59
C ARG A 3 -2.80 -17.30 14.74
N PRO A 4 -3.07 -16.02 15.04
CA PRO A 4 -3.78 -15.17 14.09
C PRO A 4 -2.94 -15.25 12.81
N ASP A 5 -3.55 -15.77 11.76
CA ASP A 5 -2.99 -15.83 10.43
C ASP A 5 -2.72 -14.37 10.04
N SER A 6 -1.53 -13.87 10.38
CA SER A 6 -0.99 -12.61 9.88
C SER A 6 -0.75 -12.85 8.40
N LYS A 7 -1.84 -12.96 7.64
CA LYS A 7 -1.80 -12.97 6.18
C LYS A 7 -0.96 -11.75 5.82
N PRO A 8 0.16 -11.91 5.11
CA PRO A 8 0.93 -10.77 4.65
C PRO A 8 -0.06 -9.84 3.95
N THR A 9 -0.11 -8.58 4.40
CA THR A 9 -0.93 -7.55 3.76
C THR A 9 -0.63 -7.62 2.27
N ARG A 10 -1.63 -8.04 1.47
CA ARG A 10 -1.46 -8.26 0.03
C ARG A 10 -0.90 -6.99 -0.58
N ILE A 11 0.10 -7.13 -1.43
CA ILE A 11 0.64 -5.95 -2.12
C ILE A 11 -0.41 -5.43 -3.10
N TRP A 12 -0.48 -4.11 -3.29
CA TRP A 12 -1.46 -3.47 -4.17
C TRP A 12 -1.55 -4.11 -5.57
N GLN A 13 -0.45 -4.69 -6.07
CA GLN A 13 -0.39 -5.41 -7.34
C GLN A 13 -1.23 -6.69 -7.35
N GLU A 14 -1.26 -7.45 -6.25
CA GLU A 14 -2.07 -8.66 -6.12
C GLU A 14 -3.56 -8.32 -6.03
N ILE A 15 -3.90 -7.27 -5.28
CA ILE A 15 -5.28 -6.80 -5.12
C ILE A 15 -5.82 -6.31 -6.46
N ALA A 16 -5.04 -5.53 -7.21
CA ALA A 16 -5.41 -5.08 -8.55
C ALA A 16 -5.60 -6.24 -9.53
N ALA A 17 -4.75 -7.26 -9.45
CA ALA A 17 -4.86 -8.46 -10.29
C ALA A 17 -6.09 -9.31 -9.95
N GLU A 18 -6.50 -9.37 -8.68
CA GLU A 18 -7.71 -10.06 -8.22
C GLU A 18 -8.97 -9.26 -8.62
N ALA A 19 -8.98 -7.94 -8.39
CA ALA A 19 -10.07 -7.05 -8.79
C ALA A 19 -10.32 -7.08 -10.30
N GLY A 20 -9.28 -7.16 -11.13
CA GLY A 20 -9.40 -7.24 -12.59
C GLY A 20 -10.02 -8.55 -13.12
N LYS A 21 -10.15 -9.58 -12.28
CA LYS A 21 -10.77 -10.87 -12.62
C LYS A 21 -12.11 -11.07 -11.90
N GLU A 22 -12.43 -10.23 -10.93
CA GLU A 22 -13.63 -10.36 -10.12
C GLU A 22 -14.87 -9.88 -10.90
N THR A 23 -15.90 -10.71 -10.89
CA THR A 23 -17.19 -10.41 -11.56
C THR A 23 -18.30 -10.16 -10.55
N ASP A 24 -18.10 -10.55 -9.29
CA ASP A 24 -19.03 -10.25 -8.21
C ASP A 24 -18.88 -8.77 -7.78
N PRO A 25 -19.95 -7.96 -7.87
CA PRO A 25 -19.87 -6.53 -7.58
C PRO A 25 -19.60 -6.22 -6.10
N ILE A 26 -20.00 -7.12 -5.18
CA ILE A 26 -19.78 -6.93 -3.74
C ILE A 26 -18.32 -7.19 -3.40
N LYS A 27 -17.73 -8.26 -3.94
CA LYS A 27 -16.30 -8.55 -3.80
C LYS A 27 -15.45 -7.53 -4.52
N LEU A 28 -15.85 -7.06 -5.70
CA LEU A 28 -15.15 -6.01 -6.42
C LEU A 28 -15.09 -4.71 -5.61
N ALA A 29 -16.20 -4.33 -4.95
CA ALA A 29 -16.20 -3.18 -4.05
C ALA A 29 -15.22 -3.37 -2.89
N ALA A 30 -15.24 -4.52 -2.22
CA ALA A 30 -14.32 -4.82 -1.13
C ALA A 30 -12.84 -4.81 -1.58
N LEU A 31 -12.53 -5.36 -2.76
CA LEU A 31 -11.18 -5.34 -3.34
C LEU A 31 -10.74 -3.93 -3.71
N THR A 32 -11.66 -3.08 -4.17
CA THR A 32 -11.37 -1.69 -4.49
C THR A 32 -11.01 -0.89 -3.23
N GLU A 33 -11.75 -1.09 -2.13
CA GLU A 33 -11.42 -0.49 -0.83
C GLU A 33 -10.09 -1.00 -0.23
N GLU A 34 -9.76 -2.27 -0.46
CA GLU A 34 -8.48 -2.83 -0.05
C GLU A 34 -7.32 -2.26 -0.88
N LEU A 35 -7.54 -2.09 -2.19
CA LEU A 35 -6.57 -1.52 -3.12
C LEU A 35 -6.27 -0.05 -2.79
N ASP A 36 -7.30 0.74 -2.48
CA ASP A 36 -7.14 2.15 -2.12
C ASP A 36 -6.26 2.32 -0.88
N ARG A 37 -6.50 1.51 0.16
CA ARG A 37 -5.66 1.49 1.37
C ARG A 37 -4.21 1.11 1.05
N ALA A 38 -3.99 0.05 0.27
CA ALA A 38 -2.65 -0.39 -0.10
C ALA A 38 -1.89 0.66 -0.92
N LEU A 39 -2.58 1.41 -1.79
CA LEU A 39 -2.00 2.51 -2.55
C LEU A 39 -1.70 3.72 -1.66
N ALA A 40 -2.60 4.09 -0.75
CA ALA A 40 -2.37 5.18 0.21
C ALA A 40 -1.14 4.91 1.09
N GLU A 41 -0.96 3.67 1.57
CA GLU A 41 0.23 3.26 2.32
C GLU A 41 1.51 3.35 1.48
N ARG A 42 1.47 2.90 0.22
CA ARG A 42 2.61 3.02 -0.71
C ARG A 42 2.99 4.48 -0.93
N ASP A 43 2.01 5.34 -1.21
CA ASP A 43 2.24 6.76 -1.46
C ASP A 43 2.70 7.50 -0.21
N ALA A 44 2.26 7.11 0.99
CA ALA A 44 2.82 7.62 2.23
C ALA A 44 4.30 7.25 2.38
N ARG A 45 4.68 6.00 2.09
CA ARG A 45 6.07 5.54 2.12
C ARG A 45 6.94 6.28 1.09
N ILE A 46 6.45 6.46 -0.13
CA ILE A 46 7.14 7.23 -1.17
C ILE A 46 7.35 8.68 -0.73
N ARG A 47 6.32 9.34 -0.19
CA ARG A 47 6.42 10.72 0.32
C ARG A 47 7.45 10.85 1.45
N ILE A 48 7.52 9.88 2.35
CA ILE A 48 8.54 9.85 3.41
C ILE A 48 9.93 9.69 2.79
N ALA A 49 10.11 8.76 1.86
CA ALA A 49 11.39 8.53 1.19
C ALA A 49 11.89 9.78 0.44
N ILE A 50 11.00 10.48 -0.30
CA ILE A 50 11.32 11.73 -0.98
C ILE A 50 11.76 12.80 0.04
N ARG A 51 10.97 13.02 1.10
CA ARG A 51 11.30 14.00 2.16
C ARG A 51 12.66 13.70 2.81
N SER A 52 12.96 12.44 3.06
CA SER A 52 14.24 11.99 3.62
C SER A 52 15.41 12.22 2.65
N ALA A 53 15.18 12.05 1.34
CA ALA A 53 16.18 12.31 0.31
C ALA A 53 16.48 13.81 0.08
N GLU A 54 15.55 14.70 0.43
CA GLU A 54 15.73 16.16 0.38
C GLU A 54 16.42 16.76 1.62
N GLN A 55 16.49 16.03 2.74
CA GLN A 55 17.15 16.47 3.98
C GLN A 55 18.70 16.43 4.06
N PRO A 56 19.49 15.79 3.17
CA PRO A 56 20.96 15.81 3.31
C PRO A 56 21.58 17.17 2.96
N ALA A 57 20.86 18.08 2.31
CA ALA A 57 21.39 19.38 1.88
C ALA A 57 21.45 20.45 3.00
N LYS A 58 20.71 20.29 4.12
CA LYS A 58 20.69 21.28 5.21
C LYS A 58 21.71 21.03 6.33
N ARG A 59 22.39 19.88 6.34
CA ARG A 59 23.37 19.52 7.40
C ARG A 59 24.82 19.89 7.08
N LYS A 60 25.11 20.53 5.94
CA LYS A 60 26.45 21.01 5.57
C LYS A 60 26.59 22.54 5.54
N ALA A 61 25.63 23.27 6.10
CA ALA A 61 25.63 24.73 6.16
C ALA A 61 25.50 25.25 7.61
N SER A 62 26.03 24.53 8.59
CA SER A 62 26.20 24.98 9.98
C SER A 62 27.65 24.86 10.40
#